data_AF-A0A5B1LN87-F1
#
_entry.id   AF-A0A5B1LN87-F1
#
_cell.length_a   1.000
_cell.length_b   1.000
_cell.length_c   1.000
_cell.angle_alpha   90.00
_cell.angle_beta   90.00
_cell.angle_gamma   90.00
#
_symmetry.space_group_name_H-M   'P 1'
#
loop_
_entity.id
_entity.type
_entity.pdbx_description
1 polymer ?
#
loop_
_entity_poly.entity_id
_entity_poly.type
_entity_poly.pdbx_seq_one_letter_code
_entity_poly.pdbx_strand_id
1 'polypeptide(L)'
;MSVTGPDPAQRVVLHVGTPKSGTTFLQRALWRNRDELETLGVVAAGKRHYDMFHAAIELRQSHDFWGRSPEQIDGTWQRLCDGARAYPGTTVMSHELLGAAKREQVDTGLAALEGLDVHLVVTARDLGRQVASDWQERVKNGNPVTFSDFCANVGLERQNGFWRNQHLVGIFDRWARAIPPENVHLVVGPPSGAAPDVLWRRFGDAIGFDASAIDPTKDESTANQTLGAVQVAVLRRVNEELGGRIPQPMYSRVVKRVFAQSILAGQSSAPAQCPPELVERLGQIAKRQNSRFVKRGYRIHGDLDELVPLQSSGPWVDPDAVDPELEAAAAVAAICELLVDRAEPEPEADPGLVPTARRVSGRLRRRIARSQPKGEL
;
A
#
# COMPACT_ATOMS: atom_id res chain seq x y z
N MET A 1 37.85 21.55 -26.01
CA MET A 1 37.48 20.13 -25.78
C MET A 1 36.60 20.10 -24.55
N SER A 2 35.29 19.97 -24.75
CA SER A 2 34.33 19.87 -23.64
C SER A 2 34.43 18.45 -23.09
N VAL A 3 34.79 18.32 -21.82
CA VAL A 3 34.71 17.04 -21.11
C VAL A 3 33.22 16.83 -20.83
N THR A 4 32.55 16.11 -21.72
CA THR A 4 31.27 15.49 -21.40
C THR A 4 31.52 14.53 -20.26
N GLY A 5 30.94 14.82 -19.08
CA GLY A 5 30.82 13.84 -18.02
C GLY A 5 30.13 12.58 -18.55
N PRO A 6 30.24 11.44 -17.84
CA PRO A 6 29.54 10.23 -18.25
C PRO A 6 28.07 10.56 -18.47
N ASP A 7 27.54 10.16 -19.63
CA ASP A 7 26.11 10.19 -19.94
C ASP A 7 25.39 9.61 -18.71
N PRO A 8 24.42 10.31 -18.08
CA PRO A 8 23.81 9.80 -16.87
C PRO A 8 23.22 8.44 -17.21
N ALA A 9 23.82 7.39 -16.64
CA ALA A 9 23.36 6.04 -16.85
C ALA A 9 21.86 6.02 -16.59
N GLN A 10 21.09 5.50 -17.54
CA GLN A 10 19.64 5.43 -17.45
C GLN A 10 19.29 4.70 -16.16
N ARG A 11 18.76 5.46 -15.20
CA ARG A 11 18.66 5.03 -13.82
C ARG A 11 17.28 4.48 -13.57
N VAL A 12 17.20 3.32 -12.94
CA VAL A 12 15.93 2.69 -12.55
C VAL A 12 15.85 2.62 -11.05
N VAL A 13 14.87 3.29 -10.46
CA VAL A 13 14.52 3.10 -9.06
C VAL A 13 13.40 2.07 -8.98
N LEU A 14 13.77 0.85 -8.60
CA LEU A 14 12.85 -0.26 -8.42
C LEU A 14 12.34 -0.28 -6.97
N HIS A 15 11.13 0.25 -6.76
CA HIS A 15 10.48 0.32 -5.45
C HIS A 15 9.51 -0.86 -5.25
N VAL A 16 9.90 -1.83 -4.40
CA VAL A 16 9.24 -3.15 -4.32
C VAL A 16 8.31 -3.35 -3.11
N GLY A 17 8.03 -2.32 -2.31
CA GLY A 17 7.17 -2.43 -1.13
C GLY A 17 7.86 -1.91 0.12
N THR A 18 7.44 -2.28 1.33
CA THR A 18 6.47 -3.35 1.68
C THR A 18 5.01 -2.90 1.59
N PRO A 19 4.05 -3.83 1.44
CA PRO A 19 2.65 -3.49 1.61
C PRO A 19 2.40 -2.86 2.98
N LYS A 20 1.54 -1.83 3.03
CA LYS A 20 1.20 -1.07 4.26
C LYS A 20 2.32 -0.18 4.81
N SER A 21 3.40 0.06 4.05
CA SER A 21 4.45 1.03 4.41
C SER A 21 4.16 2.47 3.98
N GLY A 22 3.07 2.70 3.21
CA GLY A 22 2.76 4.00 2.59
C GLY A 22 2.93 4.04 1.07
N THR A 23 3.13 2.88 0.42
CA THR A 23 3.29 2.81 -1.05
C THR A 23 2.14 3.44 -1.83
N THR A 24 0.88 3.29 -1.38
CA THR A 24 -0.27 3.93 -2.04
C THR A 24 -0.17 5.46 -2.07
N PHE A 25 0.32 6.07 -0.99
CA PHE A 25 0.55 7.52 -0.94
C PHE A 25 1.66 7.90 -1.93
N LEU A 26 2.81 7.23 -1.87
CA LEU A 26 3.95 7.49 -2.74
C LEU A 26 3.60 7.33 -4.23
N GLN A 27 2.94 6.24 -4.60
CA GLN A 27 2.52 5.98 -5.98
C GLN A 27 1.52 7.02 -6.48
N ARG A 28 0.56 7.45 -5.64
CA ARG A 28 -0.37 8.52 -6.00
C ARG A 28 0.36 9.85 -6.18
N ALA A 29 1.30 10.18 -5.29
CA ALA A 29 2.12 11.40 -5.41
C ALA A 29 2.96 11.41 -6.69
N LEU A 30 3.63 10.28 -7.01
CA LEU A 30 4.38 10.11 -8.27
C LEU A 30 3.52 10.39 -9.51
N TRP A 31 2.29 9.87 -9.55
CA TRP A 31 1.40 10.04 -10.70
C TRP A 31 0.74 11.41 -10.78
N ARG A 32 0.41 12.02 -9.64
CA ARG A 32 -0.19 13.36 -9.59
C ARG A 32 0.80 14.43 -10.01
N ASN A 33 2.06 14.30 -9.59
CA ASN A 33 3.10 15.29 -9.82
C ASN A 33 4.03 14.89 -10.98
N ARG A 34 3.56 14.06 -11.92
CA ARG A 34 4.38 13.49 -13.00
C ARG A 34 5.04 14.56 -13.88
N ASP A 35 4.35 15.66 -14.14
CA ASP A 35 4.86 16.73 -15.01
C ASP A 35 5.94 17.53 -14.27
N GLU A 36 5.74 17.83 -12.97
CA GLU A 36 6.75 18.49 -12.12
C GLU A 36 7.98 17.60 -11.92
N LEU A 37 7.80 16.29 -11.69
CA LEU A 37 8.89 15.32 -11.57
C LEU A 37 9.71 15.21 -12.86
N GLU A 38 9.07 15.28 -14.03
CA GLU A 38 9.76 15.21 -15.32
C GLU A 38 10.70 16.41 -15.51
N THR A 39 10.35 17.59 -14.99
CA THR A 39 11.27 18.76 -14.97
C THR A 39 12.50 18.56 -14.09
N LEU A 40 12.42 17.62 -13.13
CA LEU A 40 13.53 17.20 -12.27
C LEU A 40 14.28 15.99 -12.84
N GLY A 41 13.98 15.54 -14.06
CA GLY A 41 14.61 14.37 -14.67
C GLY A 41 14.13 13.03 -14.09
N VAL A 42 12.92 13.00 -13.52
CA VAL A 42 12.31 11.80 -12.91
C VAL A 42 10.96 11.49 -13.55
N VAL A 43 10.74 10.24 -13.96
CA VAL A 43 9.43 9.79 -14.48
C VAL A 43 8.92 8.57 -13.72
N ALA A 44 7.60 8.51 -13.50
CA ALA A 44 6.94 7.28 -13.06
C ALA A 44 6.78 6.34 -14.26
N ALA A 45 7.09 5.05 -14.09
CA ALA A 45 7.02 4.08 -15.18
C ALA A 45 5.59 3.86 -15.70
N GLY A 46 5.44 3.89 -17.02
CA GLY A 46 4.20 3.56 -17.72
C GLY A 46 3.46 4.77 -18.29
N LYS A 47 2.35 4.50 -19.00
CA LYS A 47 1.47 5.53 -19.55
C LYS A 47 0.25 5.75 -18.66
N ARG A 48 -0.11 4.74 -17.86
CA ARG A 48 -1.26 4.74 -16.95
C ARG A 48 -0.82 4.31 -15.55
N HIS A 49 -1.47 4.87 -14.54
CA HIS A 49 -1.16 4.60 -13.13
C HIS A 49 -1.26 3.13 -12.68
N TYR A 50 -1.95 2.29 -13.45
CA TYR A 50 -2.09 0.86 -13.16
C TYR A 50 -1.14 -0.03 -13.98
N ASP A 51 -0.27 0.53 -14.81
CA ASP A 51 0.66 -0.29 -15.62
C ASP A 51 1.64 -1.06 -14.72
N MET A 52 2.19 -0.42 -13.68
CA MET A 52 3.04 -1.10 -12.68
C MET A 52 2.28 -2.18 -11.90
N PHE A 53 0.96 -2.02 -11.67
CA PHE A 53 0.14 -3.06 -11.05
C PHE A 53 0.03 -4.29 -11.95
N HIS A 54 -0.25 -4.10 -13.24
CA HIS A 54 -0.28 -5.20 -14.22
C HIS A 54 1.08 -5.87 -14.36
N ALA A 55 2.16 -5.08 -14.45
CA ALA A 55 3.53 -5.59 -14.54
C ALA A 55 3.92 -6.41 -13.30
N ALA A 56 3.50 -5.98 -12.11
CA ALA A 56 3.75 -6.75 -10.88
C ALA A 56 2.92 -8.04 -10.82
N ILE A 57 1.70 -8.06 -11.37
CA ILE A 57 0.90 -9.29 -11.48
C ILE A 57 1.55 -10.28 -12.44
N GLU A 58 1.94 -9.80 -13.62
CA GLU A 58 2.61 -10.55 -14.68
C GLU A 58 3.90 -11.17 -14.14
N LEU A 59 4.81 -10.36 -13.59
CA LEU A 59 6.09 -10.84 -13.06
C LEU A 59 5.89 -11.86 -11.93
N ARG A 60 4.86 -11.69 -11.11
CA ARG A 60 4.52 -12.63 -10.04
C ARG A 60 3.69 -13.83 -10.47
N GLN A 61 3.29 -13.89 -11.73
CA GLN A 61 2.42 -14.93 -12.27
C GLN A 61 1.17 -15.14 -11.41
N SER A 62 0.52 -14.03 -11.04
CA SER A 62 -0.60 -14.02 -10.07
C SER A 62 -1.93 -13.60 -10.70
N HIS A 63 -2.07 -13.79 -12.01
CA HIS A 63 -3.22 -13.37 -12.83
C HIS A 63 -4.55 -13.87 -12.26
N ASP A 64 -4.65 -15.15 -11.92
CA ASP A 64 -5.88 -15.80 -11.43
C ASP A 64 -6.38 -15.14 -10.13
N PHE A 65 -5.48 -14.85 -9.20
CA PHE A 65 -5.81 -14.21 -7.93
C PHE A 65 -6.42 -12.81 -8.14
N TRP A 66 -6.02 -12.12 -9.20
CA TRP A 66 -6.50 -10.78 -9.54
C TRP A 66 -7.61 -10.77 -10.60
N GLY A 67 -8.10 -11.94 -11.02
CA GLY A 67 -9.13 -12.07 -12.06
C GLY A 67 -8.69 -11.48 -13.40
N ARG A 68 -7.42 -11.67 -13.77
CA ARG A 68 -6.83 -11.23 -15.03
C ARG A 68 -6.43 -12.44 -15.87
N SER A 69 -6.48 -12.30 -17.18
CA SER A 69 -5.89 -13.29 -18.09
C SER A 69 -4.49 -12.86 -18.53
N PRO A 70 -3.57 -13.80 -18.83
CA PRO A 70 -2.25 -13.47 -19.35
C PRO A 70 -2.31 -12.53 -20.57
N GLU A 71 -3.23 -12.77 -21.51
CA GLU A 71 -3.37 -11.98 -22.72
C GLU A 71 -3.66 -10.48 -22.45
N GLN A 72 -4.22 -10.16 -21.29
CA GLN A 72 -4.49 -8.77 -20.88
C GLN A 72 -3.25 -8.02 -20.39
N ILE A 73 -2.24 -8.73 -19.88
CA ILE A 73 -1.13 -8.14 -19.14
C ILE A 73 0.25 -8.57 -19.65
N ASP A 74 0.35 -9.58 -20.51
CA ASP A 74 1.62 -10.06 -21.04
C ASP A 74 2.40 -8.95 -21.76
N GLY A 75 3.71 -8.97 -21.53
CA GLY A 75 4.67 -7.98 -21.98
C GLY A 75 4.58 -6.63 -21.28
N THR A 76 3.77 -6.45 -20.23
CA THR A 76 3.70 -5.15 -19.51
C THR A 76 5.03 -4.84 -18.84
N TRP A 77 5.62 -5.80 -18.14
CA TRP A 77 6.94 -5.65 -17.51
C TRP A 77 8.01 -5.25 -18.53
N GLN A 78 8.08 -5.96 -19.66
CA GLN A 78 9.05 -5.66 -20.72
C GLN A 78 8.85 -4.26 -21.30
N ARG A 79 7.60 -3.86 -21.62
CA ARG A 79 7.30 -2.52 -22.12
C ARG A 79 7.72 -1.41 -21.16
N LEU A 80 7.61 -1.63 -19.85
CA LEU A 80 8.07 -0.66 -18.84
C LEU A 80 9.60 -0.59 -18.76
N CYS A 81 10.28 -1.74 -18.87
CA CYS A 81 11.75 -1.77 -18.94
C CYS A 81 12.27 -1.05 -20.20
N ASP A 82 11.63 -1.25 -21.34
CA ASP A 82 11.98 -0.56 -22.60
C ASP A 82 11.74 0.95 -22.50
N GLY A 83 10.67 1.37 -21.81
CA GLY A 83 10.43 2.77 -21.48
C GLY A 83 11.54 3.36 -20.59
N ALA A 84 12.02 2.62 -19.60
CA ALA A 84 13.13 3.05 -18.77
C ALA A 84 14.44 3.20 -19.56
N ARG A 85 14.72 2.28 -20.50
CA ARG A 85 15.86 2.38 -21.44
C ARG A 85 15.73 3.53 -22.44
N ALA A 86 14.54 4.08 -22.65
CA ALA A 86 14.34 5.17 -23.59
C ALA A 86 14.44 6.55 -22.91
N TYR A 87 14.37 6.62 -21.58
CA TYR A 87 14.34 7.87 -20.85
C TYR A 87 15.74 8.27 -20.35
N PRO A 88 16.28 9.44 -20.76
CA PRO A 88 17.61 9.91 -20.35
C PRO A 88 17.56 10.57 -18.95
N GLY A 89 17.24 9.77 -17.92
CA GLY A 89 17.08 10.23 -16.55
C GLY A 89 16.72 9.09 -15.60
N THR A 90 15.95 9.39 -14.55
CA THR A 90 15.51 8.40 -13.55
C THR A 90 14.09 7.93 -13.83
N THR A 91 13.90 6.62 -14.01
CA THR A 91 12.57 5.98 -14.09
C THR A 91 12.25 5.28 -12.78
N VAL A 92 11.14 5.65 -12.13
CA VAL A 92 10.64 5.04 -10.90
C VAL A 92 9.63 3.94 -11.24
N MET A 93 10.02 2.69 -11.01
CA MET A 93 9.17 1.50 -11.14
C MET A 93 8.69 1.08 -9.75
N SER A 94 7.45 1.45 -9.39
CA SER A 94 6.93 1.25 -8.03
C SER A 94 5.69 0.37 -7.97
N HIS A 95 5.79 -0.76 -7.25
CA HIS A 95 4.63 -1.53 -6.82
C HIS A 95 4.97 -2.49 -5.67
N GLU A 96 4.22 -2.46 -4.57
CA GLU A 96 4.52 -3.27 -3.37
C GLU A 96 4.33 -4.77 -3.54
N LEU A 97 3.56 -5.19 -4.56
CA LEU A 97 3.38 -6.60 -4.85
C LEU A 97 4.71 -7.27 -5.17
N LEU A 98 5.67 -6.55 -5.76
CA LEU A 98 6.99 -7.06 -6.13
C LEU A 98 7.78 -7.61 -4.93
N GLY A 99 7.53 -7.10 -3.72
CA GLY A 99 8.22 -7.54 -2.50
C GLY A 99 8.05 -9.03 -2.24
N ALA A 100 6.90 -9.62 -2.60
CA ALA A 100 6.63 -11.05 -2.43
C ALA A 100 7.10 -11.95 -3.58
N ALA A 101 7.71 -11.40 -4.64
CA ALA A 101 8.22 -12.17 -5.77
C ALA A 101 9.13 -13.33 -5.31
N LYS A 102 9.04 -14.48 -5.98
CA LYS A 102 9.95 -15.62 -5.79
C LYS A 102 11.30 -15.32 -6.42
N ARG A 103 12.32 -16.12 -6.09
CA ARG A 103 13.68 -15.91 -6.60
C ARG A 103 13.72 -15.94 -8.13
N GLU A 104 13.06 -16.92 -8.76
CA GLU A 104 13.06 -17.02 -10.22
C GLU A 104 12.39 -15.79 -10.87
N GLN A 105 11.32 -15.29 -10.25
CA GLN A 105 10.59 -14.10 -10.72
C GLN A 105 11.44 -12.83 -10.58
N VAL A 106 12.20 -12.70 -9.50
CA VAL A 106 13.16 -11.60 -9.32
C VAL A 106 14.25 -11.66 -10.38
N ASP A 107 14.80 -12.86 -10.63
CA ASP A 107 15.88 -13.05 -11.60
C ASP A 107 15.40 -12.68 -13.01
N THR A 108 14.18 -13.09 -13.41
CA THR A 108 13.54 -12.62 -14.66
C THR A 108 13.36 -11.10 -14.69
N GLY A 109 12.90 -10.51 -13.57
CA GLY A 109 12.65 -9.08 -13.50
C GLY A 109 13.91 -8.24 -13.65
N LEU A 110 15.00 -8.65 -13.00
CA LEU A 110 16.30 -7.98 -13.06
C LEU A 110 17.02 -8.21 -14.39
N ALA A 111 16.89 -9.39 -15.00
CA ALA A 111 17.44 -9.64 -16.34
C ALA A 111 16.85 -8.66 -17.38
N ALA A 112 15.56 -8.35 -17.28
CA ALA A 112 14.93 -7.37 -18.15
C ALA A 112 15.41 -5.91 -17.91
N LEU A 113 16.20 -5.64 -16.87
CA LEU A 113 16.80 -4.35 -16.55
C LEU A 113 18.34 -4.33 -16.73
N GLU A 114 18.93 -5.39 -17.28
CA GLU A 114 20.36 -5.46 -17.53
C GLU A 114 20.84 -4.30 -18.41
N GLY A 115 21.97 -3.70 -18.05
CA GLY A 115 22.55 -2.51 -18.69
C GLY A 115 22.08 -1.17 -18.11
N LEU A 116 21.10 -1.15 -17.21
CA LEU A 116 20.62 0.05 -16.52
C LEU A 116 21.26 0.20 -15.13
N ASP A 117 21.35 1.43 -14.63
CA ASP A 117 21.77 1.71 -13.25
C ASP A 117 20.59 1.48 -12.29
N VAL A 118 20.48 0.25 -11.77
CA VAL A 118 19.35 -0.17 -10.94
C VAL A 118 19.60 0.11 -9.47
N HIS A 119 18.69 0.87 -8.87
CA HIS A 119 18.58 1.10 -7.44
C HIS A 119 17.36 0.36 -6.86
N LEU A 120 17.57 -0.41 -5.80
CA LEU A 120 16.49 -1.05 -5.06
C LEU A 120 16.01 -0.15 -3.93
N VAL A 121 14.72 0.15 -3.90
CA VAL A 121 14.09 0.86 -2.78
C VAL A 121 13.07 -0.05 -2.11
N VAL A 122 13.19 -0.18 -0.79
CA VAL A 122 12.20 -0.82 0.07
C VAL A 122 11.75 0.22 1.10
N THR A 123 10.48 0.56 1.13
CA THR A 123 9.83 1.30 2.20
C THR A 123 9.38 0.35 3.32
N ALA A 124 9.45 0.75 4.57
CA ALA A 124 9.02 -0.10 5.70
C ALA A 124 8.40 0.72 6.81
N ARG A 125 7.49 0.12 7.59
CA ARG A 125 7.00 0.69 8.87
C ARG A 125 7.25 -0.31 9.98
N ASP A 126 7.07 0.07 11.24
CA ASP A 126 7.14 -0.90 12.32
C ASP A 126 6.13 -2.05 12.10
N LEU A 127 6.53 -3.24 12.55
CA LEU A 127 5.74 -4.45 12.35
C LEU A 127 4.39 -4.41 13.09
N GLY A 128 4.27 -3.66 14.19
CA GLY A 128 3.03 -3.55 14.96
C GLY A 128 1.91 -2.91 14.14
N ARG A 129 2.17 -1.76 13.51
CA ARG A 129 1.22 -1.12 12.59
C ARG A 129 0.95 -1.98 11.35
N GLN A 130 1.96 -2.72 10.87
CA GLN A 130 1.80 -3.60 9.71
C GLN A 130 0.92 -4.83 10.00
N VAL A 131 1.03 -5.44 11.19
CA VAL A 131 0.20 -6.58 11.63
C VAL A 131 -1.28 -6.21 11.61
N ALA A 132 -1.66 -5.12 12.27
CA ALA A 132 -3.05 -4.68 12.31
C ALA A 132 -3.58 -4.32 10.91
N SER A 133 -2.78 -3.62 10.10
CA SER A 133 -3.20 -3.21 8.76
C SER A 133 -3.29 -4.37 7.75
N ASP A 134 -2.39 -5.36 7.83
CA ASP A 134 -2.42 -6.54 6.96
C ASP A 134 -3.63 -7.44 7.30
N TRP A 135 -3.86 -7.70 8.59
CA TRP A 135 -5.03 -8.46 9.03
C TRP A 135 -6.33 -7.79 8.57
N GLN A 136 -6.49 -6.49 8.84
CA GLN A 136 -7.67 -5.76 8.42
C GLN A 136 -7.86 -5.78 6.89
N GLU A 137 -6.77 -5.66 6.12
CA GLU A 137 -6.86 -5.79 4.68
C GLU A 137 -7.34 -7.19 4.26
N ARG A 138 -6.90 -8.26 4.92
CA ARG A 138 -7.41 -9.62 4.65
C ARG A 138 -8.91 -9.72 4.93
N VAL A 139 -9.38 -9.16 6.04
CA VAL A 139 -10.82 -9.09 6.36
C VAL A 139 -11.58 -8.31 5.28
N LYS A 140 -11.05 -7.17 4.82
CA LYS A 140 -11.60 -6.41 3.67
C LYS A 140 -11.60 -7.18 2.35
N ASN A 141 -10.82 -8.24 2.23
CA ASN A 141 -10.77 -9.12 1.06
C ASN A 141 -11.47 -10.47 1.31
N GLY A 142 -12.30 -10.57 2.35
CA GLY A 142 -13.18 -11.73 2.57
C GLY A 142 -12.62 -12.81 3.50
N ASN A 143 -11.45 -12.59 4.09
CA ASN A 143 -10.87 -13.57 5.01
C ASN A 143 -11.53 -13.45 6.41
N PRO A 144 -12.14 -14.52 6.94
CA PRO A 144 -12.81 -14.49 8.24
C PRO A 144 -11.89 -14.81 9.43
N VAL A 145 -10.60 -15.06 9.23
CA VAL A 145 -9.66 -15.45 10.31
C VAL A 145 -9.63 -14.38 11.41
N THR A 146 -9.72 -14.84 12.66
CA THR A 146 -9.68 -14.00 13.86
C THR A 146 -8.34 -13.26 13.96
N PHE A 147 -8.34 -12.12 14.65
CA PHE A 147 -7.11 -11.36 14.88
C PHE A 147 -6.13 -12.13 15.75
N SER A 148 -6.62 -12.84 16.78
CA SER A 148 -5.83 -13.70 17.66
C SER A 148 -5.10 -14.79 16.89
N ASP A 149 -5.81 -15.55 16.03
CA ASP A 149 -5.18 -16.61 15.21
C ASP A 149 -4.16 -16.03 14.23
N PHE A 150 -4.44 -14.87 13.65
CA PHE A 150 -3.49 -14.18 12.79
C PHE A 150 -2.24 -13.77 13.56
N CYS A 151 -2.38 -13.14 14.72
CA CYS A 151 -1.27 -12.70 15.57
C CYS A 151 -0.42 -13.87 16.07
N ALA A 152 -1.04 -14.97 16.48
CA ALA A 152 -0.33 -16.19 16.85
C ALA A 152 0.54 -16.70 15.69
N ASN A 153 0.00 -16.75 14.48
CA ASN A 153 0.74 -17.14 13.28
C ASN A 153 1.88 -16.19 12.92
N VAL A 154 1.70 -14.87 13.12
CA VAL A 154 2.75 -13.87 12.95
C VAL A 154 3.88 -14.12 13.96
N GLY A 155 3.54 -14.29 15.24
CA GLY A 155 4.50 -14.48 16.33
C GLY A 155 5.38 -15.74 16.18
N LEU A 156 4.93 -16.75 15.44
CA LEU A 156 5.72 -17.94 15.13
C LEU A 156 6.81 -17.72 14.05
N GLU A 157 6.86 -16.56 13.40
CA GLU A 157 7.81 -16.24 12.31
C GLU A 157 7.81 -17.27 11.16
N ARG A 158 6.68 -17.97 10.94
CA ARG A 158 6.56 -19.00 9.89
C ARG A 158 6.51 -18.37 8.51
N GLN A 159 7.05 -19.07 7.51
CA GLN A 159 6.89 -18.67 6.10
C GLN A 159 5.42 -18.74 5.70
N ASN A 160 4.72 -17.60 5.81
CA ASN A 160 3.31 -17.44 5.51
C ASN A 160 3.10 -16.19 4.63
N GLY A 161 1.84 -15.91 4.30
CA GLY A 161 1.49 -14.74 3.49
C GLY A 161 1.93 -13.40 4.10
N PHE A 162 1.93 -13.26 5.43
CA PHE A 162 2.39 -12.04 6.09
C PHE A 162 3.91 -11.89 5.93
N TRP A 163 4.70 -12.86 6.40
CA TRP A 163 6.15 -12.78 6.36
C TRP A 163 6.72 -12.78 4.94
N ARG A 164 6.06 -13.40 3.98
CA ARG A 164 6.46 -13.29 2.56
C ARG A 164 6.46 -11.84 2.06
N ASN A 165 5.49 -11.04 2.52
CA ASN A 165 5.33 -9.64 2.13
C ASN A 165 6.08 -8.65 3.05
N GLN A 166 6.29 -9.00 4.33
CA GLN A 166 6.78 -8.07 5.36
C GLN A 166 8.19 -8.37 5.87
N HIS A 167 8.75 -9.56 5.62
CA HIS A 167 10.07 -9.92 6.11
C HIS A 167 11.18 -9.22 5.30
N LEU A 168 11.57 -8.01 5.73
CA LEU A 168 12.51 -7.12 5.05
C LEU A 168 13.81 -7.81 4.63
N VAL A 169 14.45 -8.55 5.52
CA VAL A 169 15.69 -9.28 5.20
C VAL A 169 15.46 -10.27 4.06
N GLY A 170 14.30 -10.94 4.04
CA GLY A 170 13.97 -11.91 3.00
C GLY A 170 13.68 -11.23 1.66
N ILE A 171 13.13 -10.02 1.66
CA ILE A 171 12.95 -9.20 0.47
C ILE A 171 14.32 -8.80 -0.09
N PHE A 172 15.21 -8.26 0.75
CA PHE A 172 16.57 -7.91 0.35
C PHE A 172 17.37 -9.13 -0.13
N ASP A 173 17.27 -10.28 0.52
CA ASP A 173 17.96 -11.52 0.10
C ASP A 173 17.54 -12.00 -1.29
N ARG A 174 16.34 -11.62 -1.76
CA ARG A 174 15.88 -11.90 -3.11
C ARG A 174 16.32 -10.81 -4.08
N TRP A 175 15.95 -9.55 -3.80
CA TRP A 175 16.08 -8.44 -4.73
C TRP A 175 17.47 -7.80 -4.79
N ALA A 176 18.21 -7.74 -3.67
CA ALA A 176 19.49 -7.03 -3.61
C ALA A 176 20.68 -7.85 -4.14
N ARG A 177 20.48 -9.11 -4.55
CA ARG A 177 21.57 -10.04 -4.86
C ARG A 177 22.48 -9.59 -6.00
N ALA A 178 21.89 -8.94 -7.00
CA ALA A 178 22.61 -8.46 -8.19
C ALA A 178 22.80 -6.92 -8.17
N ILE A 179 22.54 -6.28 -7.02
CA ILE A 179 22.57 -4.82 -6.89
C ILE A 179 23.66 -4.46 -5.86
N PRO A 180 24.59 -3.55 -6.19
CA PRO A 180 25.60 -3.08 -5.24
C PRO A 180 24.96 -2.53 -3.96
N PRO A 181 25.50 -2.79 -2.75
CA PRO A 181 24.91 -2.34 -1.50
C PRO A 181 24.63 -0.82 -1.42
N GLU A 182 25.46 0.00 -2.06
CA GLU A 182 25.31 1.45 -2.17
C GLU A 182 24.07 1.87 -2.99
N ASN A 183 23.54 0.98 -3.83
CA ASN A 183 22.32 1.17 -4.62
C ASN A 183 21.09 0.52 -3.95
N VAL A 184 21.23 0.01 -2.72
CA VAL A 184 20.14 -0.58 -1.93
C VAL A 184 19.72 0.41 -0.84
N HIS A 185 18.44 0.77 -0.87
CA HIS A 185 17.87 1.79 0.00
C HIS A 185 16.71 1.22 0.84
N LEU A 186 16.74 1.51 2.15
CA LEU A 186 15.61 1.32 3.06
C LEU A 186 15.03 2.68 3.43
N VAL A 187 13.79 2.94 3.05
CA VAL A 187 13.04 4.15 3.39
C VAL A 187 12.15 3.85 4.59
N VAL A 188 12.47 4.43 5.74
CA VAL A 188 11.68 4.22 6.95
C VAL A 188 10.45 5.11 6.92
N GLY A 189 9.29 4.50 7.11
CA GLY A 189 8.00 5.16 7.22
C GLY A 189 7.87 5.80 8.59
N PRO A 190 7.49 7.09 8.67
CA PRO A 190 7.56 7.85 9.89
C PRO A 190 6.58 7.33 10.96
N PRO A 191 6.81 7.66 12.25
CA PRO A 191 5.86 7.36 13.32
C PRO A 191 4.52 8.08 13.09
N SER A 192 3.47 7.59 13.75
CA SER A 192 2.17 8.25 13.71
C SER A 192 2.27 9.67 14.27
N GLY A 193 1.61 10.63 13.63
CA GLY A 193 1.65 12.05 14.04
C GLY A 193 2.82 12.86 13.46
N ALA A 194 3.75 12.22 12.74
CA ALA A 194 4.75 12.95 11.96
C ALA A 194 4.10 13.77 10.84
N ALA A 195 4.83 14.79 10.36
CA ALA A 195 4.37 15.61 9.24
C ALA A 195 4.09 14.75 7.98
N PRO A 196 3.03 15.05 7.22
CA PRO A 196 2.51 14.17 6.17
C PRO A 196 3.46 14.01 4.97
N ASP A 197 4.43 14.91 4.82
CA ASP A 197 5.43 14.96 3.76
C ASP A 197 6.73 14.19 4.10
N VAL A 198 6.94 13.75 5.34
CA VAL A 198 8.21 13.12 5.78
C VAL A 198 8.53 11.87 4.96
N LEU A 199 7.52 11.02 4.69
CA LEU A 199 7.71 9.83 3.87
C LEU A 199 8.06 10.20 2.42
N TRP A 200 7.46 11.25 1.88
CA TRP A 200 7.76 11.75 0.54
C TRP A 200 9.20 12.26 0.44
N ARG A 201 9.66 13.03 1.43
CA ARG A 201 11.04 13.52 1.48
C ARG A 201 12.06 12.39 1.54
N ARG A 202 11.90 11.45 2.47
CA ARG A 202 12.79 10.27 2.59
C ARG A 202 12.80 9.42 1.31
N PHE A 203 11.67 9.36 0.61
CA PHE A 203 11.57 8.66 -0.68
C PHE A 203 12.25 9.43 -1.82
N GLY A 204 12.13 10.75 -1.85
CA GLY A 204 12.85 11.62 -2.78
C GLY A 204 14.36 11.55 -2.61
N ASP A 205 14.85 11.51 -1.37
CA ASP A 205 16.27 11.30 -1.06
C ASP A 205 16.79 9.96 -1.59
N ALA A 206 15.96 8.91 -1.54
CA ALA A 206 16.30 7.60 -2.10
C ALA A 206 16.34 7.60 -3.63
N ILE A 207 15.42 8.32 -4.27
CA ILE A 207 15.38 8.49 -5.72
C ILE A 207 16.47 9.44 -6.22
N GLY A 208 16.88 10.42 -5.39
CA GLY A 208 17.86 11.44 -5.76
C GLY A 208 17.23 12.69 -6.39
N PHE A 209 16.04 13.11 -5.97
CA PHE A 209 15.46 14.41 -6.34
C PHE A 209 15.08 15.24 -5.12
N ASP A 210 15.03 16.56 -5.28
CA ASP A 210 14.58 17.47 -4.22
C ASP A 210 13.06 17.39 -4.05
N ALA A 211 12.63 16.61 -3.06
CA ALA A 211 11.22 16.44 -2.73
C ALA A 211 10.56 17.69 -2.13
N SER A 212 11.32 18.68 -1.67
CA SER A 212 10.76 19.91 -1.10
C SER A 212 10.11 20.82 -2.14
N ALA A 213 10.47 20.66 -3.42
CA ALA A 213 9.92 21.40 -4.54
C ALA A 213 8.47 21.00 -4.88
N ILE A 214 7.99 19.87 -4.36
CA ILE A 214 6.68 19.29 -4.69
C ILE A 214 5.89 19.09 -3.40
N ASP A 215 4.69 19.69 -3.31
CA ASP A 215 3.74 19.38 -2.23
C ASP A 215 3.00 18.07 -2.56
N PRO A 216 3.26 16.95 -1.85
CA PRO A 216 2.62 15.67 -2.13
C PRO A 216 1.15 15.64 -1.66
N THR A 217 0.69 16.67 -0.93
CA THR A 217 -0.62 16.71 -0.25
C THR A 217 -1.67 17.60 -0.91
N LYS A 218 -1.26 18.43 -1.88
CA LYS A 218 -2.04 19.51 -2.53
C LYS A 218 -3.46 19.11 -2.98
N ASP A 219 -3.71 17.83 -3.27
CA ASP A 219 -5.01 17.30 -3.73
C ASP A 219 -5.47 16.03 -3.00
N GLU A 220 -4.98 15.76 -1.78
CA GLU A 220 -5.40 14.61 -0.97
C GLU A 220 -6.81 14.78 -0.40
N SER A 221 -7.78 14.54 -1.26
CA SER A 221 -9.22 14.67 -0.95
C SER A 221 -9.84 13.42 -0.31
N THR A 222 -9.03 12.48 0.17
CA THR A 222 -9.49 11.30 0.92
C THR A 222 -8.40 10.81 1.87
N ALA A 223 -8.58 11.05 3.17
CA ALA A 223 -7.97 10.20 4.17
C ALA A 223 -8.48 8.77 3.93
N ASN A 224 -7.58 7.81 3.68
CA ASN A 224 -7.96 6.41 3.70
C ASN A 224 -8.39 6.07 5.14
N GLN A 225 -9.70 6.17 5.41
CA GLN A 225 -10.25 5.87 6.73
C GLN A 225 -10.05 4.37 6.99
N THR A 226 -9.20 4.08 7.96
CA THR A 226 -9.01 2.76 8.55
C THR A 226 -10.30 2.42 9.30
N LEU A 227 -10.81 1.19 9.16
CA LEU A 227 -11.94 0.79 10.01
C LEU A 227 -11.42 0.64 11.44
N GLY A 228 -12.20 1.03 12.44
CA GLY A 228 -11.87 0.65 13.81
C GLY A 228 -12.29 -0.77 14.15
N ALA A 229 -11.92 -1.20 15.36
CA ALA A 229 -12.05 -2.60 15.79
C ALA A 229 -13.48 -3.14 15.63
N VAL A 230 -14.49 -2.37 16.05
CA VAL A 230 -15.92 -2.74 15.95
C VAL A 230 -16.34 -2.98 14.50
N GLN A 231 -16.01 -2.07 13.58
CA GLN A 231 -16.39 -2.20 12.17
C GLN A 231 -15.66 -3.35 11.48
N VAL A 232 -14.43 -3.67 11.89
CA VAL A 232 -13.74 -4.86 11.38
C VAL A 232 -14.40 -6.13 11.90
N ALA A 233 -14.82 -6.17 13.17
CA ALA A 233 -15.56 -7.30 13.74
C ALA A 233 -16.87 -7.57 12.97
N VAL A 234 -17.67 -6.51 12.72
CA VAL A 234 -18.88 -6.58 11.88
C VAL A 234 -18.56 -7.15 10.50
N LEU A 235 -17.52 -6.63 9.83
CA LEU A 235 -17.13 -7.11 8.51
C LEU A 235 -16.66 -8.57 8.52
N ARG A 236 -15.94 -8.99 9.56
CA ARG A 236 -15.49 -10.37 9.74
C ARG A 236 -16.68 -11.32 9.88
N ARG A 237 -17.66 -10.99 10.73
CA ARG A 237 -18.89 -11.77 10.88
C ARG A 237 -19.71 -11.79 9.58
N VAL A 238 -19.78 -10.68 8.85
CA VAL A 238 -20.39 -10.65 7.51
C VAL A 238 -19.67 -11.61 6.55
N ASN A 239 -18.35 -11.69 6.57
CA ASN A 239 -17.60 -12.62 5.71
C ASN A 239 -17.86 -14.09 6.07
N GLU A 240 -17.91 -14.41 7.37
CA GLU A 240 -18.26 -15.74 7.88
C GLU A 240 -19.64 -16.16 7.37
N GLU A 241 -20.65 -15.31 7.60
CA GLU A 241 -22.01 -15.56 7.17
C GLU A 241 -22.13 -15.60 5.64
N LEU A 242 -21.44 -14.72 4.91
CA LEU A 242 -21.43 -14.74 3.45
C LEU A 242 -20.93 -16.07 2.91
N GLY A 243 -20.00 -16.76 3.57
CA GLY A 243 -19.60 -18.13 3.22
C GLY A 243 -19.15 -18.27 1.75
N GLY A 244 -18.55 -17.22 1.18
CA GLY A 244 -18.10 -17.21 -0.22
C GLY A 244 -19.21 -17.07 -1.28
N ARG A 245 -20.46 -16.78 -0.89
CA ARG A 245 -21.61 -16.60 -1.82
C ARG A 245 -21.42 -15.48 -2.85
N ILE A 246 -20.49 -14.54 -2.60
CA ILE A 246 -20.13 -13.48 -3.54
C ILE A 246 -18.70 -13.73 -4.03
N PRO A 247 -18.51 -14.21 -5.27
CA PRO A 247 -17.17 -14.44 -5.81
C PRO A 247 -16.49 -13.13 -6.25
N GLN A 248 -15.17 -13.19 -6.46
CA GLN A 248 -14.45 -12.12 -7.15
C GLN A 248 -14.84 -12.08 -8.64
N PRO A 249 -14.87 -10.90 -9.30
CA PRO A 249 -14.53 -9.56 -8.79
C PRO A 249 -15.71 -8.85 -8.09
N MET A 250 -16.88 -9.50 -7.99
CA MET A 250 -18.07 -8.86 -7.42
C MET A 250 -17.87 -8.53 -5.94
N TYR A 251 -17.24 -9.41 -5.17
CA TYR A 251 -16.89 -9.17 -3.77
C TYR A 251 -16.12 -7.86 -3.60
N SER A 252 -15.08 -7.65 -4.42
CA SER A 252 -14.29 -6.41 -4.42
C SER A 252 -15.16 -5.18 -4.74
N ARG A 253 -16.15 -5.31 -5.63
CA ARG A 253 -17.04 -4.21 -6.01
C ARG A 253 -18.04 -3.86 -4.92
N VAL A 254 -18.70 -4.85 -4.31
CA VAL A 254 -19.84 -4.61 -3.40
C VAL A 254 -19.42 -4.64 -1.93
N VAL A 255 -18.69 -5.67 -1.50
CA VAL A 255 -18.31 -5.82 -0.09
C VAL A 255 -17.13 -4.91 0.24
N LYS A 256 -16.05 -4.97 -0.54
CA LYS A 256 -14.86 -4.18 -0.22
C LYS A 256 -15.06 -2.68 -0.44
N ARG A 257 -15.49 -2.27 -1.65
CA ARG A 257 -15.56 -0.83 -2.00
C ARG A 257 -16.75 -0.11 -1.37
N VAL A 258 -17.95 -0.70 -1.43
CA VAL A 258 -19.16 -0.04 -0.92
C VAL A 258 -19.27 -0.28 0.58
N PHE A 259 -19.43 -1.54 1.00
CA PHE A 259 -19.70 -1.85 2.40
C PHE A 259 -18.51 -1.50 3.33
N ALA A 260 -17.31 -2.00 3.05
CA ALA A 260 -16.16 -1.79 3.93
C ALA A 260 -15.52 -0.40 3.79
N GLN A 261 -15.20 0.05 2.58
CA GLN A 261 -14.43 1.28 2.35
C GLN A 261 -15.27 2.56 2.29
N SER A 262 -16.59 2.46 2.20
CA SER A 262 -17.47 3.64 2.20
C SER A 262 -18.38 3.65 3.43
N ILE A 263 -19.22 2.62 3.62
CA ILE A 263 -20.22 2.60 4.70
C ILE A 263 -19.57 2.44 6.07
N LEU A 264 -18.84 1.34 6.28
CA LEU A 264 -18.18 1.07 7.56
C LEU A 264 -17.07 2.08 7.86
N ALA A 265 -16.31 2.50 6.85
CA ALA A 265 -15.25 3.51 7.01
C ALA A 265 -15.78 4.89 7.44
N GLY A 266 -17.04 5.20 7.09
CA GLY A 266 -17.71 6.44 7.52
C GLY A 266 -18.11 6.45 8.99
N GLN A 267 -18.10 5.29 9.67
CA GLN A 267 -18.35 5.21 11.10
C GLN A 267 -17.05 5.55 11.87
N SER A 268 -17.15 6.42 12.87
CA SER A 268 -15.99 6.82 13.68
C SER A 268 -15.68 5.76 14.73
N SER A 269 -14.45 5.26 14.74
CA SER A 269 -13.97 4.33 15.75
C SER A 269 -12.44 4.27 15.83
N ALA A 270 -11.94 3.86 16.99
CA ALA A 270 -10.50 3.71 17.21
C ALA A 270 -9.93 2.58 16.31
N PRO A 271 -8.78 2.81 15.65
CA PRO A 271 -8.18 1.83 14.75
C PRO A 271 -7.80 0.55 15.49
N ALA A 272 -7.83 -0.59 14.80
CA ALA A 272 -7.28 -1.83 15.33
C ALA A 272 -5.78 -1.66 15.62
N GLN A 273 -5.34 -2.19 16.77
CA GLN A 273 -3.97 -2.07 17.27
C GLN A 273 -3.34 -3.45 17.43
N CYS A 274 -2.01 -3.52 17.29
CA CYS A 274 -1.25 -4.73 17.62
C CYS A 274 -1.48 -5.10 19.10
N PRO A 275 -1.70 -6.40 19.42
CA PRO A 275 -1.83 -6.83 20.81
C PRO A 275 -0.55 -6.53 21.60
N PRO A 276 -0.65 -6.02 22.85
CA PRO A 276 0.51 -5.68 23.67
C PRO A 276 1.51 -6.83 23.83
N GLU A 277 1.02 -8.06 23.98
CA GLU A 277 1.84 -9.27 24.14
C GLU A 277 2.68 -9.60 22.89
N LEU A 278 2.28 -9.12 21.71
CA LEU A 278 3.02 -9.33 20.47
C LEU A 278 4.05 -8.22 20.23
N VAL A 279 3.88 -7.03 20.82
CA VAL A 279 4.75 -5.86 20.58
C VAL A 279 6.21 -6.15 20.93
N GLU A 280 6.47 -6.73 22.10
CA GLU A 280 7.84 -7.03 22.52
C GLU A 280 8.55 -7.97 21.54
N ARG A 281 7.86 -9.04 21.14
CA ARG A 281 8.39 -10.02 20.18
C ARG A 281 8.67 -9.39 18.83
N LEU A 282 7.77 -8.57 18.31
CA LEU A 282 7.98 -7.82 17.07
C LEU A 282 9.14 -6.82 17.20
N GLY A 283 9.30 -6.21 18.38
CA GLY A 283 10.45 -5.37 18.71
C GLY A 283 11.78 -6.11 18.62
N GLN A 284 11.84 -7.33 19.16
CA GLN A 284 13.03 -8.18 19.03
C GLN A 284 13.30 -8.55 17.55
N ILE A 285 12.27 -8.85 16.77
CA ILE A 285 12.40 -9.13 15.33
C ILE A 285 12.97 -7.91 14.60
N ALA A 286 12.37 -6.73 14.80
CA ALA A 286 12.81 -5.48 14.18
C ALA A 286 14.27 -5.17 14.51
N LYS A 287 14.68 -5.24 15.78
CA LYS A 287 16.08 -5.02 16.21
C LYS A 287 17.05 -6.00 15.53
N ARG A 288 16.69 -7.29 15.45
CA ARG A 288 17.50 -8.28 14.72
C ARG A 288 17.65 -7.92 13.24
N GLN A 289 16.57 -7.50 12.58
CA GLN A 289 16.58 -7.10 11.17
C GLN A 289 17.40 -5.81 10.95
N ASN A 290 17.20 -4.78 11.78
CA ASN A 290 17.93 -3.51 11.73
C ASN A 290 19.44 -3.72 11.79
N SER A 291 19.92 -4.57 12.70
CA SER A 291 21.35 -4.89 12.81
C SER A 291 21.93 -5.50 11.53
N ARG A 292 21.12 -6.23 10.74
CA ARG A 292 21.55 -6.82 9.47
C ARG A 292 21.66 -5.76 8.36
N PHE A 293 20.80 -4.76 8.34
CA PHE A 293 20.87 -3.69 7.33
C PHE A 293 22.13 -2.85 7.50
N VAL A 294 22.45 -2.48 8.75
CA VAL A 294 23.68 -1.76 9.09
C VAL A 294 24.92 -2.57 8.66
N LYS A 295 24.97 -3.86 9.02
CA LYS A 295 26.09 -4.75 8.63
C LYS A 295 26.25 -4.92 7.11
N ARG A 296 25.16 -4.80 6.35
CA ARG A 296 25.16 -4.92 4.89
C ARG A 296 25.48 -3.61 4.16
N GLY A 297 25.64 -2.50 4.88
CA GLY A 297 25.99 -1.20 4.27
C GLY A 297 24.88 -0.58 3.43
N TYR A 298 23.62 -0.94 3.66
CA TYR A 298 22.49 -0.37 2.93
C TYR A 298 22.27 1.10 3.31
N ARG A 299 21.81 1.91 2.36
CA ARG A 299 21.46 3.31 2.61
C ARG A 299 20.12 3.39 3.34
N ILE A 300 20.13 4.03 4.52
CA ILE A 300 18.93 4.19 5.34
C ILE A 300 18.44 5.63 5.23
N HIS A 301 17.15 5.80 4.93
CA HIS A 301 16.47 7.10 4.90
C HIS A 301 15.46 7.16 6.03
N GLY A 302 15.81 7.87 7.10
CA GLY A 302 15.09 7.89 8.38
C GLY A 302 15.83 7.15 9.47
N ASP A 303 15.16 6.94 10.61
CA ASP A 303 15.74 6.27 11.78
C ASP A 303 15.25 4.82 11.87
N LEU A 304 16.17 3.86 12.00
CA LEU A 304 15.83 2.44 12.14
C LEU A 304 15.06 2.15 13.42
N ASP A 305 15.22 2.95 14.47
CA ASP A 305 14.49 2.75 15.72
C ASP A 305 12.99 3.03 15.54
N GLU A 306 12.57 3.80 14.52
CA GLU A 306 11.16 3.96 14.14
C GLU A 306 10.53 2.68 13.57
N LEU A 307 11.33 1.66 13.21
CA LEU A 307 10.83 0.33 12.82
C LEU A 307 10.59 -0.59 14.03
N VAL A 308 11.05 -0.22 15.22
CA VAL A 308 10.78 -0.97 16.44
C VAL A 308 9.39 -0.58 16.93
N PRO A 309 8.41 -1.50 16.93
CA PRO A 309 7.05 -1.17 17.34
C PRO A 309 7.01 -0.72 18.79
N LEU A 310 6.25 0.36 19.02
CA LEU A 310 5.94 0.89 20.34
C LEU A 310 4.52 0.50 20.72
N GLN A 311 4.30 0.24 22.00
CA GLN A 311 2.96 0.06 22.53
C GLN A 311 2.19 1.39 22.40
N SER A 312 0.94 1.31 21.92
CA SER A 312 0.09 2.49 21.79
C SER A 312 -0.28 3.05 23.18
N SER A 313 -0.41 4.36 23.29
CA SER A 313 -0.68 5.07 24.56
C SER A 313 -2.14 5.04 25.02
N GLY A 314 -2.94 4.08 24.55
CA GLY A 314 -4.37 3.97 24.86
C GLY A 314 -4.79 2.55 25.21
N PRO A 315 -6.05 2.35 25.65
CA PRO A 315 -6.58 1.02 25.90
C PRO A 315 -6.55 0.23 24.59
N TRP A 316 -5.97 -0.97 24.65
CA TRP A 316 -6.06 -1.90 23.54
C TRP A 316 -7.48 -2.45 23.46
N VAL A 317 -8.05 -2.45 22.25
CA VAL A 317 -9.37 -3.01 21.97
C VAL A 317 -9.18 -4.26 21.12
N ASP A 318 -9.60 -5.40 21.64
CA ASP A 318 -9.58 -6.66 20.93
C ASP A 318 -10.65 -6.68 19.82
N PRO A 319 -10.27 -6.75 18.53
CA PRO A 319 -11.22 -6.88 17.44
C PRO A 319 -12.03 -8.18 17.46
N ASP A 320 -11.60 -9.20 18.20
CA ASP A 320 -12.31 -10.48 18.33
C ASP A 320 -13.27 -10.51 19.53
N ALA A 321 -13.15 -9.57 20.48
CA ALA A 321 -13.94 -9.52 21.70
C ALA A 321 -14.55 -8.12 21.92
N VAL A 322 -15.17 -7.57 20.87
CA VAL A 322 -15.91 -6.30 20.93
C VAL A 322 -17.23 -6.47 21.70
N ASP A 323 -17.71 -5.39 22.30
CA ASP A 323 -19.02 -5.36 22.96
C ASP A 323 -20.14 -5.73 21.96
N PRO A 324 -20.96 -6.76 22.24
CA PRO A 324 -22.05 -7.17 21.36
C PRO A 324 -23.07 -6.07 21.06
N GLU A 325 -23.33 -5.15 22.00
CA GLU A 325 -24.26 -4.04 21.79
C GLU A 325 -23.68 -3.02 20.80
N LEU A 326 -22.39 -2.72 20.91
CA LEU A 326 -21.69 -1.84 19.96
C LEU A 326 -21.58 -2.47 18.57
N GLU A 327 -21.29 -3.77 18.51
CA GLU A 327 -21.25 -4.53 17.25
C GLU A 327 -22.62 -4.51 16.56
N ALA A 328 -23.70 -4.78 17.29
CA ALA A 328 -25.06 -4.74 16.77
C ALA A 328 -25.45 -3.33 16.30
N ALA A 329 -25.14 -2.30 17.09
CA ALA A 329 -25.41 -0.91 16.71
C ALA A 329 -24.66 -0.50 15.43
N ALA A 330 -23.38 -0.88 15.30
CA ALA A 330 -22.59 -0.62 14.10
C ALA A 330 -23.13 -1.35 12.88
N ALA A 331 -23.59 -2.59 13.04
CA ALA A 331 -24.22 -3.38 11.99
C ALA A 331 -25.56 -2.75 11.54
N VAL A 332 -26.43 -2.36 12.47
CA VAL A 332 -27.70 -1.68 12.15
C VAL A 332 -27.44 -0.37 11.41
N ALA A 333 -26.51 0.46 11.89
CA ALA A 333 -26.13 1.69 11.21
C ALA A 333 -25.61 1.43 9.78
N ALA A 334 -24.79 0.39 9.59
CA ALA A 334 -24.30 0.01 8.28
C ALA A 334 -25.42 -0.48 7.34
N ILE A 335 -26.41 -1.21 7.87
CA ILE A 335 -27.60 -1.64 7.11
C ILE A 335 -28.43 -0.43 6.69
N CYS A 336 -28.66 0.53 7.60
CA CYS A 336 -29.38 1.77 7.26
C CYS A 336 -28.70 2.53 6.12
N GLU A 337 -27.38 2.74 6.19
CA GLU A 337 -26.64 3.39 5.11
C GLU A 337 -26.65 2.59 3.81
N LEU A 338 -26.60 1.25 3.87
CA LEU A 338 -26.72 0.39 2.70
C LEU A 338 -28.11 0.50 2.04
N LEU A 339 -29.18 0.54 2.84
CA LEU A 339 -30.54 0.73 2.34
C LEU A 339 -30.72 2.11 1.71
N VAL A 340 -30.13 3.14 2.30
CA VAL A 340 -30.11 4.49 1.74
C VAL A 340 -29.35 4.52 0.41
N ASP A 341 -28.14 3.93 0.34
CA ASP A 341 -27.36 3.82 -0.91
C ASP A 341 -28.15 3.09 -2.02
N ARG A 342 -28.99 2.12 -1.63
CA ARG A 342 -29.83 1.37 -2.57
C ARG A 342 -31.13 2.06 -2.98
N ALA A 343 -31.64 2.97 -2.15
CA ALA A 343 -32.86 3.73 -2.40
C ALA A 343 -32.60 5.02 -3.18
N GLU A 344 -31.36 5.52 -3.22
CA GLU A 344 -31.01 6.67 -4.04
C GLU A 344 -31.29 6.38 -5.52
N PRO A 345 -32.13 7.19 -6.20
CA PRO A 345 -32.44 6.98 -7.61
C PRO A 345 -31.15 7.08 -8.43
N GLU A 346 -31.00 6.19 -9.41
CA GLU A 346 -29.91 6.33 -10.36
C GLU A 346 -30.06 7.71 -11.05
N PRO A 347 -29.05 8.58 -11.02
CA PRO A 347 -29.12 9.81 -11.78
C PRO A 347 -29.33 9.44 -13.25
N GLU A 348 -30.30 10.09 -13.91
CA GLU A 348 -30.56 9.92 -15.33
C GLU A 348 -29.24 9.95 -16.10
N ALA A 349 -29.08 8.98 -17.00
CA ALA A 349 -27.91 8.89 -17.85
C ALA A 349 -27.86 10.14 -18.75
N ASP A 350 -26.96 11.08 -18.45
CA ASP A 350 -26.57 12.12 -19.39
C ASP A 350 -26.04 11.44 -20.68
N PRO A 351 -26.75 11.53 -21.82
CA PRO A 351 -26.40 10.81 -23.04
C PRO A 351 -25.09 11.32 -23.69
N GLY A 352 -24.47 12.38 -23.16
CA GLY A 352 -23.23 12.97 -23.68
C GLY A 352 -21.91 12.44 -23.10
N LEU A 353 -21.92 11.55 -22.09
CA LEU A 353 -20.69 11.14 -21.39
C LEU A 353 -20.44 9.63 -21.44
N VAL A 354 -19.41 9.24 -22.19
CA VAL A 354 -18.86 7.87 -22.26
C VAL A 354 -18.59 7.33 -20.84
N PRO A 355 -18.95 6.07 -20.51
CA PRO A 355 -18.89 5.56 -19.15
C PRO A 355 -17.44 5.39 -18.69
N THR A 356 -16.90 6.37 -17.97
CA THR A 356 -15.67 6.20 -17.19
C THR A 356 -16.01 5.95 -15.73
N ALA A 357 -15.21 5.09 -15.08
CA ALA A 357 -15.39 4.53 -13.74
C ALA A 357 -15.31 5.53 -12.56
N ARG A 358 -15.72 6.79 -12.77
CA ARG A 358 -15.62 7.89 -11.80
C ARG A 358 -16.87 8.08 -10.93
N ARG A 359 -17.88 7.20 -11.03
CA ARG A 359 -19.22 7.46 -10.46
C ARG A 359 -19.43 7.10 -8.98
N VAL A 360 -18.54 6.34 -8.34
CA VAL A 360 -18.76 5.88 -6.94
C VAL A 360 -18.17 6.86 -5.92
N SER A 361 -17.00 7.44 -6.18
CA SER A 361 -16.29 8.32 -5.22
C SER A 361 -16.87 9.73 -5.12
N GLY A 362 -17.53 10.22 -6.18
CA GLY A 362 -18.12 11.57 -6.23
C GLY A 362 -19.42 11.71 -5.45
N ARG A 363 -20.11 10.59 -5.17
CA ARG A 363 -21.42 10.57 -4.48
C ARG A 363 -21.29 10.84 -2.98
N LEU A 364 -20.26 10.28 -2.33
CA LEU A 364 -20.04 10.44 -0.89
C LEU A 364 -19.34 11.75 -0.49
N ARG A 365 -18.47 12.30 -1.35
CA ARG A 365 -17.80 13.60 -1.10
C ARG A 365 -18.77 14.77 -0.97
N ARG A 366 -19.91 14.75 -1.68
CA ARG A 366 -20.97 15.77 -1.53
C ARG A 366 -21.72 15.66 -0.20
N ARG A 367 -21.71 14.50 0.46
CA ARG A 367 -22.37 14.28 1.75
C ARG A 367 -21.53 14.79 2.93
N ILE A 368 -20.22 14.48 2.94
CA ILE A 368 -19.30 14.97 4.01
C ILE A 368 -19.23 16.51 4.02
N ALA A 369 -19.32 17.16 2.85
CA ALA A 369 -19.37 18.62 2.76
C ALA A 369 -20.71 19.24 3.21
N ARG A 370 -21.80 18.46 3.25
CA ARG A 370 -23.13 18.92 3.69
C ARG A 370 -23.42 18.67 5.17
N SER A 371 -22.65 17.79 5.82
CA SER A 371 -22.82 17.44 7.24
C SER A 371 -21.90 18.21 8.20
N GLN A 372 -21.04 19.11 7.71
CA GLN A 372 -20.37 20.09 8.58
C GLN A 372 -21.31 21.27 8.86
N PRO A 373 -21.62 21.61 10.13
CA PRO A 373 -22.37 22.81 10.44
C PRO A 373 -21.55 24.03 9.98
N LYS A 374 -22.18 24.90 9.19
CA LYS A 374 -21.65 26.25 8.96
C LYS A 374 -21.57 26.93 10.32
N GLY A 375 -20.37 27.24 10.79
CA GLY A 375 -20.18 28.10 11.94
C GLY A 375 -20.90 29.42 11.69
N GLU A 376 -21.82 29.77 12.59
CA GLU A 376 -22.35 31.13 12.69
C GLU A 376 -21.26 32.03 13.26
N LEU A 377 -21.20 33.24 12.70
CA LEU A 377 -20.35 34.37 13.06
C LEU A 377 -20.57 34.85 14.50
#